data_AF-A0A960M232-F1
#
_entry.id   AF-A0A960M232-F1
#
_cell.length_a   1.000
_cell.length_b   1.000
_cell.length_c   1.000
_cell.angle_alpha   90.00
_cell.angle_beta   90.00
_cell.angle_gamma   90.00
#
_symmetry.space_group_name_H-M   'P 1'
#
loop_
_entity.id
_entity.type
_entity.pdbx_description
1 polymer ?
#
loop_
_entity_poly.entity_id
_entity_poly.type
_entity_poly.pdbx_seq_one_letter_code
_entity_poly.pdbx_strand_id
1 'polypeptide(L)'
;MIAPGESIAVVGAGVAGITAAHLLQERYTVTLLERADRLGGHTNTITIPDGPDQGARVDTGFIVLNDTNYPLFHRLLERLECRWRWSDMSFSYESATGDWSYAGTGFNGLFAQRRNLFRPAYYRFLKEIIRFCRASLSDLEQGSLGNRTMQEYLDALGCSERVRRRYIYPMAAAIWSAPQQDVAGFPAATLLHFWRNHGLLSTQNRPRWQTVCGGSSTYVEAFRKQFTGT
;
A
#
# COMPACT_ATOMS: atom_id res chain seq x y z
N MET A 1 25.49 -16.96 19.44
CA MET A 1 25.89 -15.85 18.54
C MET A 1 26.67 -16.46 17.39
N ILE A 2 26.47 -15.95 16.17
CA ILE A 2 27.22 -16.37 14.96
C ILE A 2 28.61 -15.73 15.04
N ALA A 3 29.67 -16.51 14.84
CA ALA A 3 31.04 -16.03 15.01
C ALA A 3 31.43 -15.05 13.88
N PRO A 4 32.16 -13.95 14.16
CA PRO A 4 32.64 -13.05 13.11
C PRO A 4 33.43 -13.81 12.03
N GLY A 5 33.19 -13.49 10.75
CA GLY A 5 33.85 -14.15 9.62
C GLY A 5 33.17 -15.43 9.09
N GLU A 6 32.07 -15.89 9.71
CA GLU A 6 31.25 -16.96 9.14
C GLU A 6 30.54 -16.51 7.85
N SER A 7 30.26 -17.48 6.97
CA SER A 7 29.53 -17.24 5.72
C SER A 7 28.02 -17.42 5.94
N ILE A 8 27.22 -16.46 5.49
CA ILE A 8 25.76 -16.46 5.62
C ILE A 8 25.11 -16.41 4.24
N ALA A 9 24.23 -17.36 3.94
CA ALA A 9 23.37 -17.31 2.77
C ALA A 9 22.03 -16.64 3.12
N VAL A 10 21.63 -15.63 2.35
CA VAL A 10 20.31 -14.99 2.39
C VAL A 10 19.55 -15.43 1.15
N VAL A 11 18.38 -16.05 1.33
CA VAL A 11 17.55 -16.54 0.22
C VAL A 11 16.40 -15.56 -0.06
N GLY A 12 16.38 -15.02 -1.27
CA GLY A 12 15.46 -14.02 -1.79
C GLY A 12 16.03 -12.61 -1.70
N ALA A 13 16.11 -11.91 -2.83
CA ALA A 13 16.60 -10.53 -2.95
C ALA A 13 15.48 -9.49 -3.04
N GLY A 14 14.34 -9.74 -2.40
CA GLY A 14 13.35 -8.70 -2.11
C GLY A 14 13.86 -7.70 -1.08
N VAL A 15 13.04 -6.69 -0.72
CA VAL A 15 13.41 -5.68 0.28
C VAL A 15 13.91 -6.26 1.61
N ALA A 16 13.31 -7.36 2.08
CA ALA A 16 13.73 -8.03 3.31
C ALA A 16 15.14 -8.63 3.20
N GLY A 17 15.43 -9.36 2.11
CA GLY A 17 16.74 -9.96 1.89
C GLY A 17 17.82 -8.94 1.58
N ILE A 18 17.50 -7.89 0.81
CA ILE A 18 18.40 -6.74 0.59
C ILE A 18 18.76 -6.09 1.93
N THR A 19 17.77 -5.84 2.79
CA THR A 19 18.00 -5.25 4.11
C THR A 19 18.87 -6.16 4.97
N ALA A 20 18.57 -7.47 5.01
CA ALA A 20 19.35 -8.43 5.76
C ALA A 20 20.80 -8.50 5.26
N ALA A 21 21.00 -8.63 3.94
CA ALA A 21 22.32 -8.70 3.33
C ALA A 21 23.13 -7.43 3.57
N HIS A 22 22.51 -6.25 3.42
CA HIS A 22 23.15 -4.95 3.66
C HIS A 22 23.64 -4.78 5.11
N LEU A 23 22.91 -5.32 6.09
CA LEU A 23 23.31 -5.26 7.50
C LEU A 23 24.33 -6.34 7.87
N LEU A 24 24.14 -7.56 7.36
CA LEU A 24 25.00 -8.70 7.69
C LEU A 24 26.41 -8.57 7.10
N GLN A 25 26.56 -7.94 5.92
CA GLN A 25 27.87 -7.76 5.30
C GLN A 25 28.83 -6.89 6.11
N GLU A 26 28.34 -6.12 7.10
CA GLU A 26 29.21 -5.37 8.02
C GLU A 26 30.06 -6.29 8.92
N ARG A 27 29.71 -7.58 9.03
CA ARG A 27 30.35 -8.52 9.97
C ARG A 27 30.60 -9.92 9.41
N TYR A 28 29.94 -10.29 8.32
CA TYR A 28 29.93 -11.65 7.77
C TYR A 28 30.18 -11.64 6.26
N THR A 29 30.64 -12.77 5.73
CA THR A 29 30.67 -12.98 4.27
C THR A 29 29.27 -13.39 3.84
N VAL A 30 28.59 -12.55 3.05
CA VAL A 30 27.19 -12.80 2.67
C VAL A 30 27.08 -13.31 1.24
N THR A 31 26.28 -14.35 1.03
CA THR A 31 25.82 -14.78 -0.29
C THR A 31 24.32 -14.50 -0.41
N LEU A 32 23.91 -13.69 -1.38
CA LEU A 32 22.52 -13.36 -1.65
C LEU A 32 22.00 -14.18 -2.84
N LEU A 33 21.13 -15.14 -2.57
CA LEU A 33 20.56 -16.04 -3.56
C LEU A 33 19.20 -15.53 -4.02
N GLU A 34 19.05 -15.23 -5.31
CA GLU A 34 17.77 -14.85 -5.92
C GLU A 34 17.47 -15.78 -7.10
N ARG A 35 16.19 -16.14 -7.25
CA ARG A 35 15.73 -16.99 -8.35
C ARG A 35 15.59 -16.21 -9.64
N ALA A 36 15.14 -14.96 -9.57
CA ALA A 36 15.01 -14.07 -10.72
C ALA A 36 16.37 -13.58 -11.21
N ASP A 37 16.41 -13.11 -12.46
CA ASP A 37 17.57 -12.44 -13.06
C ASP A 37 17.76 -10.99 -12.58
N ARG A 38 16.98 -10.57 -11.57
CA ARG A 38 16.97 -9.22 -11.01
C ARG A 38 16.77 -9.23 -9.50
N LEU A 39 17.35 -8.24 -8.83
CA LEU A 39 17.10 -7.95 -7.42
C LEU A 39 15.83 -7.08 -7.27
N GLY A 40 15.27 -7.03 -6.07
CA GLY A 40 14.21 -6.09 -5.67
C GLY A 40 12.84 -6.72 -5.42
N GLY A 41 12.58 -7.94 -5.89
CA GLY A 41 11.28 -8.60 -5.71
C GLY A 41 10.12 -7.78 -6.31
N HIS A 42 9.17 -7.34 -5.47
CA HIS A 42 8.05 -6.47 -5.90
C HIS A 42 8.48 -5.04 -6.28
N THR A 43 9.69 -4.62 -5.94
CA THR A 43 10.26 -3.37 -6.47
C THR A 43 10.45 -3.52 -7.98
N ASN A 44 9.76 -2.70 -8.76
CA ASN A 44 9.81 -2.74 -10.21
C ASN A 44 9.60 -1.34 -10.78
N THR A 45 10.65 -0.77 -11.36
CA THR A 45 10.64 0.51 -12.05
C THR A 45 10.94 0.27 -13.53
N ILE A 46 10.02 0.63 -14.40
CA ILE A 46 10.22 0.57 -15.85
C ILE A 46 10.60 1.95 -16.38
N THR A 47 11.35 1.99 -17.48
CA THR A 47 11.63 3.23 -18.20
C THR A 47 10.77 3.27 -19.45
N ILE A 48 10.03 4.36 -19.67
CA ILE A 48 9.21 4.52 -20.86
C ILE A 48 10.12 4.57 -22.10
N PRO A 49 9.95 3.66 -23.07
CA PRO A 49 10.90 3.49 -24.17
C PRO A 49 10.82 4.61 -25.20
N ASP A 50 9.62 5.09 -25.52
CA ASP A 50 9.36 6.01 -26.63
C ASP A 50 8.17 6.96 -26.32
N GLY A 51 8.06 8.04 -27.10
CA GLY A 51 6.96 9.01 -27.01
C GLY A 51 7.27 10.25 -26.15
N PRO A 52 6.26 11.08 -25.85
CA PRO A 52 6.45 12.34 -25.11
C PRO A 52 7.07 12.17 -23.72
N ASP A 53 6.85 11.01 -23.09
CA ASP A 53 7.35 10.68 -21.76
C ASP A 53 8.58 9.75 -21.80
N GLN A 54 9.25 9.64 -22.95
CA GLN A 54 10.46 8.81 -23.11
C GLN A 54 11.49 9.11 -22.01
N GLY A 55 12.03 8.04 -21.40
CA GLY A 55 13.00 8.13 -20.32
C GLY A 55 12.38 8.32 -18.93
N ALA A 56 11.06 8.56 -18.83
CA ALA A 56 10.39 8.61 -17.53
C ALA A 56 10.45 7.25 -16.83
N ARG A 57 10.69 7.28 -15.53
CA ARG A 57 10.78 6.08 -14.68
C ARG A 57 9.47 5.90 -13.92
N VAL A 58 8.81 4.77 -14.12
CA VAL A 58 7.48 4.47 -13.60
C VAL A 58 7.52 3.22 -12.75
N ASP A 59 7.08 3.34 -11.50
CA ASP A 59 6.94 2.20 -10.62
C ASP A 59 5.66 1.43 -10.94
N THR A 60 5.78 0.11 -11.06
CA THR A 60 4.67 -0.81 -11.41
C THR A 60 4.44 -1.91 -10.37
N GLY A 61 5.23 -1.90 -9.30
CA GLY A 61 5.03 -2.75 -8.13
C GLY A 61 4.95 -1.89 -6.87
N PHE A 62 6.03 -1.81 -6.11
CA PHE A 62 6.11 -0.89 -4.98
C PHE A 62 6.23 0.57 -5.45
N ILE A 63 5.24 1.41 -5.15
CA ILE A 63 5.19 2.80 -5.64
C ILE A 63 5.29 3.86 -4.53
N VAL A 64 4.89 3.51 -3.28
CA VAL A 64 4.75 4.48 -2.18
C VAL A 64 5.16 3.93 -0.82
N LEU A 65 5.63 4.85 0.02
CA LEU A 65 5.82 4.73 1.47
C LEU A 65 5.12 5.89 2.17
N ASN A 66 5.10 5.91 3.50
CA ASN A 66 4.62 7.06 4.27
C ASN A 66 5.42 7.29 5.55
N ASP A 67 5.31 8.51 6.06
CA ASP A 67 6.06 9.04 7.20
C ASP A 67 5.81 8.34 8.55
N THR A 68 4.77 7.52 8.65
CA THR A 68 4.37 6.88 9.91
C THR A 68 4.70 5.38 9.96
N ASN A 69 4.41 4.66 8.87
CA ASN A 69 4.42 3.19 8.85
C ASN A 69 5.74 2.58 8.36
N TYR A 70 6.66 3.40 7.83
CA TYR A 70 7.88 2.92 7.17
C TYR A 70 9.19 3.36 7.86
N PRO A 71 9.30 3.43 9.20
CA PRO A 71 10.51 3.97 9.84
C PRO A 71 11.77 3.16 9.54
N LEU A 72 11.65 1.83 9.41
CA LEU A 72 12.78 0.97 9.07
C LEU A 72 13.21 1.12 7.61
N PHE A 73 12.24 1.30 6.71
CA PHE A 73 12.55 1.51 5.30
C PHE A 73 13.18 2.89 5.07
N HIS A 74 12.75 3.93 5.80
CA HIS A 74 13.46 5.22 5.82
C HIS A 74 14.92 5.07 6.23
N ARG A 75 15.21 4.34 7.32
CA ARG A 75 16.60 4.08 7.75
C ARG A 75 17.41 3.32 6.71
N LEU A 76 16.79 2.39 5.99
CA LEU A 76 17.45 1.70 4.88
C LEU A 76 17.77 2.68 3.75
N LEU A 77 16.83 3.53 3.36
CA LEU A 77 17.05 4.54 2.32
C LEU A 77 18.15 5.52 2.72
N GLU A 78 18.19 5.96 3.98
CA GLU A 78 19.27 6.82 4.52
C GLU A 78 20.64 6.14 4.42
N ARG A 79 20.76 4.87 4.84
CA ARG A 79 22.00 4.09 4.74
C ARG A 79 22.46 3.86 3.30
N LEU A 80 21.49 3.70 2.39
CA LEU A 80 21.75 3.56 0.95
C LEU A 80 21.87 4.91 0.23
N GLU A 81 21.88 6.03 0.96
CA GLU A 81 21.96 7.40 0.43
C GLU A 81 20.89 7.72 -0.62
N CYS A 82 19.72 7.08 -0.51
CA CYS A 82 18.60 7.23 -1.41
C CYS A 82 17.61 8.27 -0.88
N ARG A 83 17.28 9.26 -1.71
CA ARG A 83 16.29 10.29 -1.37
C ARG A 83 14.87 9.81 -1.66
N TRP A 84 13.93 10.27 -0.84
CA TRP A 84 12.50 10.18 -1.11
C TRP A 84 11.88 11.58 -1.10
N ARG A 85 10.68 11.71 -1.64
CA ARG A 85 9.92 12.97 -1.71
C ARG A 85 8.47 12.75 -1.34
N TRP A 86 7.80 13.82 -0.93
CA TRP A 86 6.35 13.81 -0.76
C TRP A 86 5.66 13.50 -2.09
N SER A 87 4.57 12.73 -2.01
CA SER A 87 3.75 12.36 -3.14
C SER A 87 2.29 12.56 -2.77
N ASP A 88 1.52 13.13 -3.68
CA ASP A 88 0.07 13.13 -3.55
C ASP A 88 -0.45 11.76 -3.97
N MET A 89 -1.13 11.07 -3.07
CA MET A 89 -1.86 9.84 -3.38
C MET A 89 -3.31 10.04 -2.98
N SER A 90 -4.20 9.85 -3.95
CA SER A 90 -5.62 10.05 -3.75
C SER A 90 -6.41 8.86 -4.31
N PHE A 91 -7.61 8.68 -3.79
CA PHE A 91 -8.55 7.70 -4.27
C PHE A 91 -9.75 8.40 -4.88
N SER A 92 -10.15 7.94 -6.07
CA SER A 92 -11.42 8.30 -6.68
C SER A 92 -12.13 7.05 -7.16
N TYR A 93 -13.46 7.12 -7.19
CA TYR A 93 -14.33 6.07 -7.67
C TYR A 93 -15.30 6.67 -8.68
N GLU A 94 -15.50 5.94 -9.76
CA GLU A 94 -16.56 6.17 -10.73
C GLU A 94 -17.24 4.83 -11.04
N SER A 95 -18.57 4.81 -11.03
CA SER A 95 -19.32 3.64 -11.48
C SER A 95 -19.19 3.45 -12.99
N ALA A 96 -19.29 2.21 -13.47
CA ALA A 96 -19.18 1.90 -14.91
C ALA A 96 -20.22 2.65 -15.78
N THR A 97 -21.36 3.04 -15.21
CA THR A 97 -22.41 3.82 -15.88
C THR A 97 -22.18 5.33 -15.79
N GLY A 98 -21.18 5.80 -15.04
CA GLY A 98 -20.96 7.21 -14.74
C GLY A 98 -22.06 7.84 -13.87
N ASP A 99 -22.96 7.04 -13.30
CA ASP A 99 -24.08 7.53 -12.48
C ASP A 99 -23.66 7.93 -11.05
N TRP A 100 -22.44 7.58 -10.66
CA TRP A 100 -21.94 7.73 -9.30
C TRP A 100 -20.41 7.91 -9.27
N SER A 101 -19.94 9.13 -8.99
CA SER A 101 -18.51 9.40 -8.84
C SER A 101 -18.22 10.25 -7.60
N TYR A 102 -17.10 9.96 -6.93
CA TYR A 102 -16.57 10.72 -5.80
C TYR A 102 -15.05 10.54 -5.67
N ALA A 103 -14.41 11.48 -4.99
CA ALA A 103 -12.99 11.40 -4.64
C ALA A 103 -12.75 11.79 -3.18
N GLY A 104 -11.68 11.26 -2.61
CA GLY A 104 -11.23 11.56 -1.25
C GLY A 104 -10.56 12.93 -1.07
N THR A 105 -10.55 13.78 -2.11
CA THR A 105 -9.84 15.07 -2.20
C THR A 105 -10.68 16.24 -1.68
N GLY A 106 -11.28 16.08 -0.50
CA GLY A 106 -12.08 17.13 0.16
C GLY A 106 -13.50 17.27 -0.41
N PHE A 107 -14.17 18.39 -0.12
CA PHE A 107 -15.59 18.58 -0.44
C PHE A 107 -15.89 18.53 -1.95
N ASN A 108 -15.06 19.16 -2.78
CA ASN A 108 -15.22 19.13 -4.23
C ASN A 108 -14.98 17.74 -4.82
N GLY A 109 -14.10 16.93 -4.20
CA GLY A 109 -13.95 15.52 -4.56
C GLY A 109 -15.17 14.69 -4.16
N LEU A 110 -15.64 14.85 -2.91
CA LEU A 110 -16.84 14.15 -2.42
C LEU A 110 -18.10 14.52 -3.21
N PHE A 111 -18.19 15.73 -3.74
CA PHE A 111 -19.30 16.16 -4.59
C PHE A 111 -18.83 16.46 -6.02
N ALA A 112 -17.90 15.67 -6.55
CA ALA A 112 -17.42 15.78 -7.93
C ALA A 112 -18.60 15.79 -8.92
N GLN A 113 -19.62 14.98 -8.65
CA GLN A 113 -20.92 15.09 -9.28
C GLN A 113 -21.87 15.98 -8.46
N ARG A 114 -22.08 17.23 -8.91
CA ARG A 114 -22.88 18.24 -8.16
C ARG A 114 -24.32 17.82 -7.89
N ARG A 115 -24.92 17.00 -8.75
CA ARG A 115 -26.26 16.40 -8.52
C ARG A 115 -26.36 15.63 -7.20
N ASN A 116 -25.25 15.12 -6.67
CA ASN A 116 -25.22 14.40 -5.39
C ASN A 116 -25.52 15.31 -4.19
N LEU A 117 -25.40 16.64 -4.32
CA LEU A 117 -25.82 17.61 -3.30
C LEU A 117 -27.33 17.52 -3.01
N PHE A 118 -28.12 17.08 -3.99
CA PHE A 118 -29.58 16.96 -3.87
C PHE A 118 -30.05 15.51 -3.84
N ARG A 119 -29.15 14.53 -3.67
CA ARG A 119 -29.46 13.10 -3.73
C ARG A 119 -29.48 12.49 -2.32
N PRO A 120 -30.64 12.23 -1.68
CA PRO A 120 -30.70 11.66 -0.33
C PRO A 120 -29.99 10.32 -0.19
N ALA A 121 -30.02 9.50 -1.25
CA ALA A 121 -29.24 8.27 -1.31
C ALA A 121 -27.74 8.54 -1.15
N TYR A 122 -27.18 9.63 -1.67
CA TYR A 122 -25.76 9.93 -1.51
C TYR A 122 -25.39 10.20 -0.04
N TYR A 123 -26.19 10.98 0.68
CA TYR A 123 -25.96 11.22 2.11
C TYR A 123 -26.08 9.95 2.95
N ARG A 124 -27.02 9.04 2.61
CA ARG A 124 -27.09 7.73 3.26
C ARG A 124 -25.84 6.89 3.02
N PHE A 125 -25.20 7.02 1.85
CA PHE A 125 -23.94 6.33 1.54
C PHE A 125 -22.81 6.86 2.42
N LEU A 126 -22.65 8.18 2.50
CA LEU A 126 -21.63 8.81 3.33
C LEU A 126 -21.78 8.49 4.82
N LYS A 127 -23.01 8.56 5.35
CA LYS A 127 -23.30 8.20 6.75
C LYS A 127 -22.93 6.74 7.03
N GLU A 128 -23.19 5.87 6.08
CA GLU A 128 -22.91 4.45 6.23
C GLU A 128 -21.41 4.13 6.14
N ILE A 129 -20.64 4.85 5.30
CA ILE A 129 -19.18 4.79 5.31
C ILE A 129 -18.64 5.17 6.69
N ILE A 130 -19.13 6.28 7.26
CA ILE A 130 -18.71 6.73 8.60
C ILE A 130 -19.04 5.67 9.66
N ARG A 131 -20.23 5.07 9.58
CA ARG A 131 -20.64 3.96 10.46
C ARG A 131 -19.69 2.77 10.33
N PHE A 132 -19.36 2.38 9.10
CA PHE A 132 -18.40 1.31 8.82
C PHE A 132 -17.04 1.60 9.44
N CYS A 133 -16.46 2.77 9.15
CA CYS A 133 -15.14 3.12 9.67
C CYS A 133 -15.08 3.12 11.21
N ARG A 134 -16.11 3.66 11.88
CA ARG A 134 -16.19 3.67 13.35
C ARG A 134 -16.32 2.27 13.93
N ALA A 135 -17.20 1.44 13.37
CA ALA A 135 -17.37 0.06 13.81
C ALA A 135 -16.07 -0.73 13.63
N SER A 136 -15.43 -0.63 12.47
CA SER A 136 -14.18 -1.33 12.19
C SER A 136 -13.03 -0.93 13.11
N LEU A 137 -12.92 0.35 13.48
CA LEU A 137 -11.92 0.78 14.46
C LEU A 137 -12.21 0.19 15.85
N SER A 138 -13.46 0.27 16.31
CA SER A 138 -13.88 -0.32 17.59
C SER A 138 -13.64 -1.83 17.64
N ASP A 139 -13.97 -2.54 16.57
CA ASP A 139 -13.80 -3.99 16.48
C ASP A 139 -12.33 -4.42 16.46
N LEU A 140 -11.47 -3.63 15.80
CA LEU A 140 -10.02 -3.84 15.81
C LEU A 140 -9.43 -3.63 17.22
N GLU A 141 -9.88 -2.61 17.94
CA GLU A 141 -9.42 -2.32 19.31
C GLU A 141 -9.83 -3.41 20.31
N GLN A 142 -11.02 -3.99 20.12
CA GLN A 142 -11.54 -5.06 20.96
C GLN A 142 -11.02 -6.45 20.56
N GLY A 143 -10.33 -6.57 19.41
CA GLY A 143 -9.91 -7.87 18.88
C GLY A 143 -11.09 -8.76 18.46
N SER A 144 -12.25 -8.17 18.15
CA SER A 144 -13.51 -8.90 17.97
C SER A 144 -13.67 -9.52 16.58
N LEU A 145 -12.77 -9.25 15.64
CA LEU A 145 -12.92 -9.67 14.23
C LEU A 145 -12.78 -11.18 14.03
N GLY A 146 -11.96 -11.86 14.84
CA GLY A 146 -11.67 -13.29 14.69
C GLY A 146 -11.13 -13.63 13.29
N ASN A 147 -11.53 -14.80 12.77
CA ASN A 147 -11.15 -15.27 11.42
C ASN A 147 -12.20 -14.95 10.35
N ARG A 148 -13.07 -13.95 10.59
CA ARG A 148 -14.13 -13.58 9.65
C ARG A 148 -13.56 -13.11 8.32
N THR A 149 -14.18 -13.56 7.25
CA THR A 149 -14.02 -12.98 5.92
C THR A 149 -14.59 -11.57 5.90
N MET A 150 -14.18 -10.78 4.91
CA MET A 150 -14.71 -9.43 4.71
C MET A 150 -16.23 -9.46 4.49
N GLN A 151 -16.75 -10.47 3.78
CA GLN A 151 -18.17 -10.64 3.58
C GLN A 151 -18.93 -10.88 4.90
N GLU A 152 -18.51 -11.87 5.70
CA GLU A 152 -19.14 -12.19 6.98
C GLU A 152 -19.13 -11.00 7.94
N TYR A 153 -18.03 -10.24 7.96
CA TYR A 153 -17.92 -9.02 8.75
C TYR A 153 -18.96 -7.96 8.31
N LEU A 154 -19.11 -7.76 7.00
CA LEU A 154 -20.05 -6.78 6.45
C LEU A 154 -21.50 -7.19 6.61
N ASP A 155 -21.78 -8.50 6.57
CA ASP A 155 -23.10 -9.07 6.85
C ASP A 155 -23.48 -8.82 8.31
N ALA A 156 -22.59 -9.13 9.25
CA ALA A 156 -22.80 -8.88 10.68
C ALA A 156 -23.02 -7.39 10.99
N LEU A 157 -22.34 -6.49 10.27
CA LEU A 157 -22.51 -5.05 10.43
C LEU A 157 -23.79 -4.49 9.77
N GLY A 158 -24.50 -5.31 8.98
CA GLY A 158 -25.63 -4.86 8.18
C GLY A 158 -25.22 -3.78 7.16
N CYS A 159 -24.06 -3.95 6.55
CA CYS A 159 -23.52 -3.02 5.56
C CYS A 159 -24.22 -3.22 4.20
N SER A 160 -24.78 -2.15 3.65
CA SER A 160 -25.57 -2.19 2.42
C SER A 160 -24.71 -2.49 1.20
N GLU A 161 -25.29 -3.19 0.23
CA GLU A 161 -24.61 -3.56 -1.01
C GLU A 161 -24.00 -2.37 -1.76
N ARG A 162 -24.64 -1.22 -1.62
CA ARG A 162 -24.17 0.05 -2.17
C ARG A 162 -22.83 0.50 -1.57
N VAL A 163 -22.63 0.37 -0.26
CA VAL A 163 -21.33 0.70 0.36
C VAL A 163 -20.29 -0.37 0.03
N ARG A 164 -20.68 -1.65 -0.01
CA ARG A 164 -19.80 -2.75 -0.41
C ARG A 164 -19.24 -2.53 -1.81
N ARG A 165 -20.11 -2.35 -2.81
CA ARG A 165 -19.73 -2.23 -4.23
C ARG A 165 -19.16 -0.88 -4.65
N ARG A 166 -19.44 0.19 -3.92
CA ARG A 166 -19.02 1.55 -4.33
C ARG A 166 -17.92 2.15 -3.46
N TYR A 167 -17.60 1.53 -2.33
CA TYR A 167 -16.55 2.01 -1.43
C TYR A 167 -15.61 0.88 -1.03
N ILE A 168 -16.14 -0.17 -0.41
CA ILE A 168 -15.28 -1.15 0.28
C ILE A 168 -14.50 -2.02 -0.71
N TYR A 169 -15.20 -2.73 -1.59
CA TYR A 169 -14.58 -3.63 -2.55
C TYR A 169 -13.71 -2.91 -3.58
N PRO A 170 -14.14 -1.76 -4.17
CA PRO A 170 -13.26 -1.02 -5.07
C PRO A 170 -11.98 -0.52 -4.41
N MET A 171 -12.05 -0.02 -3.17
CA MET A 171 -10.87 0.46 -2.44
C MET A 171 -9.92 -0.69 -2.12
N ALA A 172 -10.45 -1.81 -1.63
CA ALA A 172 -9.65 -2.99 -1.36
C ALA A 172 -9.01 -3.57 -2.63
N ALA A 173 -9.78 -3.69 -3.72
CA ALA A 173 -9.31 -4.16 -5.01
C ALA A 173 -8.16 -3.30 -5.55
N ALA A 174 -8.28 -1.97 -5.44
CA ALA A 174 -7.23 -1.05 -5.86
C ALA A 174 -5.93 -1.22 -5.05
N ILE A 175 -6.03 -1.50 -3.75
CA ILE A 175 -4.86 -1.65 -2.86
C ILE A 175 -4.19 -3.02 -3.05
N TRP A 176 -4.98 -4.10 -3.15
CA TRP A 176 -4.47 -5.47 -3.25
C TRP A 176 -4.24 -5.95 -4.68
N SER A 177 -4.54 -5.12 -5.69
CA SER A 177 -4.48 -5.51 -7.10
C SER A 177 -5.24 -6.83 -7.36
N ALA A 178 -6.39 -6.98 -6.72
CA ALA A 178 -7.22 -8.18 -6.76
C ALA A 178 -8.58 -7.88 -7.40
N PRO A 179 -9.20 -8.84 -8.12
CA PRO A 179 -10.58 -8.71 -8.55
C PRO A 179 -11.51 -8.40 -7.37
N GLN A 180 -12.50 -7.53 -7.58
CA GLN A 180 -13.43 -7.14 -6.51
C GLN A 180 -14.19 -8.33 -5.92
N GLN A 181 -14.47 -9.36 -6.73
CA GLN A 181 -15.14 -10.58 -6.27
C GLN A 181 -14.33 -11.36 -5.22
N ASP A 182 -13.00 -11.24 -5.26
CA ASP A 182 -12.11 -12.01 -4.39
C ASP A 182 -11.95 -11.34 -3.02
N VAL A 183 -12.13 -10.01 -2.96
CA VAL A 183 -12.06 -9.22 -1.72
C VAL A 183 -13.05 -9.72 -0.67
N ALA A 184 -14.22 -10.21 -1.10
CA ALA A 184 -15.24 -10.73 -0.20
C ALA A 184 -14.70 -11.86 0.71
N GLY A 185 -13.81 -12.70 0.18
CA GLY A 185 -13.19 -13.81 0.91
C GLY A 185 -11.94 -13.43 1.71
N PHE A 186 -11.46 -12.18 1.65
CA PHE A 186 -10.24 -11.80 2.35
C PHE A 186 -10.46 -11.76 3.87
N PRO A 187 -9.44 -12.09 4.68
CA PRO A 187 -9.52 -11.93 6.13
C PRO A 187 -9.79 -10.46 6.50
N ALA A 188 -10.91 -10.20 7.19
CA ALA A 188 -11.33 -8.85 7.55
C ALA A 188 -10.27 -8.15 8.43
N ALA A 189 -9.70 -8.89 9.39
CA ALA A 189 -8.66 -8.37 10.28
C ALA A 189 -7.45 -7.82 9.53
N THR A 190 -6.91 -8.57 8.55
CA THR A 190 -5.75 -8.15 7.76
C THR A 190 -6.04 -6.85 7.00
N LEU A 191 -7.18 -6.80 6.32
CA LEU A 191 -7.57 -5.65 5.51
C LEU A 191 -7.83 -4.42 6.38
N LEU A 192 -8.57 -4.57 7.48
CA LEU A 192 -8.89 -3.46 8.39
C LEU A 192 -7.65 -2.95 9.14
N HIS A 193 -6.72 -3.82 9.55
CA HIS A 193 -5.44 -3.39 10.13
C HIS A 193 -4.64 -2.53 9.16
N PHE A 194 -4.54 -2.95 7.89
CA PHE A 194 -3.89 -2.15 6.87
C PHE A 194 -4.59 -0.79 6.70
N TRP A 195 -5.92 -0.78 6.63
CA TRP A 195 -6.69 0.45 6.46
C TRP A 195 -6.51 1.41 7.64
N ARG A 196 -6.45 0.89 8.86
CA ARG A 196 -6.12 1.68 10.06
C ARG A 196 -4.73 2.29 9.94
N ASN A 197 -3.71 1.48 9.66
CA ASN A 197 -2.32 1.92 9.57
C ASN A 197 -2.14 3.02 8.51
N HIS A 198 -2.88 2.94 7.40
CA HIS A 198 -2.82 3.90 6.30
C HIS A 198 -3.84 5.05 6.41
N GLY A 199 -4.52 5.19 7.56
CA GLY A 199 -5.45 6.29 7.80
C GLY A 199 -6.71 6.25 6.91
N LEU A 200 -7.07 5.09 6.35
CA LEU A 200 -8.24 4.91 5.49
C LEU A 200 -9.54 4.79 6.29
N LEU A 201 -9.46 4.42 7.58
CA LEU A 201 -10.60 4.39 8.51
C LEU A 201 -10.81 5.72 9.26
N SER A 202 -9.93 6.71 9.09
CA SER A 202 -9.99 7.99 9.80
C SER A 202 -9.92 9.18 8.83
N THR A 203 -10.45 10.32 9.25
CA THR A 203 -10.26 11.60 8.54
C THR A 203 -9.19 12.48 9.20
N GLN A 204 -8.66 12.06 10.34
CA GLN A 204 -7.65 12.78 11.13
C GLN A 204 -6.33 12.00 11.12
N ASN A 205 -5.21 12.71 11.27
CA ASN A 205 -3.86 12.16 11.41
C ASN A 205 -3.51 11.12 10.33
N ARG A 206 -3.88 11.41 9.08
CA ARG A 206 -3.54 10.53 7.96
C ARG A 206 -2.04 10.62 7.68
N PRO A 207 -1.36 9.47 7.54
CA PRO A 207 0.02 9.46 7.06
C PRO A 207 0.11 10.19 5.73
N ARG A 208 1.23 10.89 5.52
CA ARG A 208 1.48 11.56 4.24
C ARG A 208 2.32 10.65 3.36
N TRP A 209 1.88 10.52 2.13
CA TRP A 209 2.50 9.62 1.17
C TRP A 209 3.79 10.21 0.61
N GLN A 210 4.72 9.32 0.33
CA GLN A 210 6.04 9.60 -0.21
C GLN A 210 6.37 8.56 -1.27
N THR A 211 7.35 8.89 -2.10
CA THR A 211 7.90 7.98 -3.11
C THR A 211 9.41 8.15 -3.22
N VAL A 212 10.11 7.11 -3.68
CA VAL A 212 11.58 7.14 -3.84
C VAL A 212 11.93 7.98 -5.07
N CYS A 213 12.89 8.89 -4.93
CA CYS A 213 13.34 9.70 -6.06
C CYS A 213 14.02 8.82 -7.12
N GLY A 214 13.65 9.01 -8.39
CA GLY A 214 14.13 8.16 -9.49
C GLY A 214 13.42 6.81 -9.60
N GLY A 215 12.36 6.58 -8.82
CA GLY A 215 11.63 5.31 -8.79
C GLY A 215 12.14 4.36 -7.70
N SER A 216 11.30 3.40 -7.37
CA SER A 216 11.54 2.41 -6.30
C SER A 216 12.79 1.58 -6.51
N SER A 217 13.23 1.28 -7.74
CA SER A 217 14.45 0.51 -7.99
C SER A 217 15.74 1.24 -7.61
N THR A 218 15.71 2.55 -7.36
CA THR A 218 16.91 3.34 -6.99
C THR A 218 17.61 2.77 -5.76
N TYR A 219 16.87 2.33 -4.73
CA TYR A 219 17.51 1.73 -3.55
C TYR A 219 18.13 0.36 -3.84
N VAL A 220 17.57 -0.39 -4.78
CA VAL A 220 18.12 -1.68 -5.21
C VAL A 220 19.43 -1.45 -5.97
N GLU A 221 19.45 -0.45 -6.84
CA GLU A 221 20.65 -0.03 -7.57
C GLU A 221 21.74 0.48 -6.61
N ALA A 222 21.37 1.25 -5.59
CA ALA A 222 22.29 1.72 -4.56
C ALA A 222 22.84 0.56 -3.72
N PHE A 223 21.97 -0.37 -3.29
CA PHE A 223 22.39 -1.58 -2.58
C PHE A 223 23.39 -2.38 -3.41
N ARG A 224 23.12 -2.62 -4.69
CA ARG A 224 24.02 -3.37 -5.58
C ARG A 224 25.42 -2.76 -5.68
N LYS A 225 25.53 -1.43 -5.61
CA LYS A 225 26.83 -0.73 -5.63
C LYS A 225 27.60 -0.85 -4.31
N GLN A 226 26.89 -1.06 -3.20
CA GLN A 226 27.46 -1.13 -1.85
C GLN A 226 27.61 -2.56 -1.33
N PHE A 227 27.03 -3.55 -2.02
CA PHE A 227 27.08 -4.96 -1.61
C PHE A 227 28.45 -5.56 -1.93
N THR A 228 29.12 -6.11 -0.92
CA THR A 228 30.47 -6.71 -1.03
C THR A 228 30.45 -8.24 -1.05
N GLY A 229 29.27 -8.84 -0.87
CA GLY A 229 29.06 -10.28 -0.91
C GLY A 229 28.95 -10.85 -2.33
N THR A 230 28.54 -12.12 -2.40
CA THR A 230 28.29 -12.85 -3.67
C THR A 230 26.80 -12.91 -3.98
#